data_AF-A0A1H8IQD7-F1
#
_entry.id   AF-A0A1H8IQD7-F1
#
_cell.length_a   1.000
_cell.length_b   1.000
_cell.length_c   1.000
_cell.angle_alpha   90.00
_cell.angle_beta   90.00
_cell.angle_gamma   90.00
#
_symmetry.space_group_name_H-M   'P 1'
#
loop_
_entity.id
_entity.type
_entity.pdbx_description
1 polymer ?
#
loop_
_entity_poly.entity_id
_entity_poly.type
_entity_poly.pdbx_seq_one_letter_code
_entity_poly.pdbx_strand_id
1 'polypeptide(L)'
;MKVSERVDVLRKKMAEKNIDVYVVPSADYHQSEYVGEHFKSREFITGFTGSAGTAVFTKDEAGMWTDGRYFIQAEMQMKGTGVELRKMGEPGVPTVTEYIESVLPEGGTIGFDGRVVSVGEGEEYDGIINRKNGKISYENDFIAEIWTDRPPLSQEPIFYLEEKYTGESTAHKLKRVREVMAKNGANAHIIATLDDSGWLFNIRGNDVEFFPLILCYSMVLEDKAILYIEESKVSDEIKAILAKDNVELRPYNDIYEDVKEFGKGDTILIDPRRLNYALYNNISKDVKVVEEMNPTVLFKAMKNEVEIENIKKAEVMDSITHAKFMYWLKNDALKEGATEMSASDKLESLRKEHPSYKWQSFAPISSYGEHAAMCH
;
A
#
# COMPACT_ATOMS: atom_id res chain seq x y z
N MET A 1 20.47 11.39 11.36
CA MET A 1 21.36 10.21 11.36
C MET A 1 21.69 9.82 9.93
N LYS A 2 22.93 9.42 9.66
CA LYS A 2 23.31 8.81 8.37
C LYS A 2 22.70 7.41 8.27
N VAL A 3 22.55 6.88 7.05
CA VAL A 3 22.01 5.53 6.83
C VAL A 3 22.81 4.47 7.61
N SER A 4 24.14 4.52 7.58
CA SER A 4 24.99 3.59 8.32
C SER A 4 24.71 3.57 9.83
N GLU A 5 24.50 4.74 10.43
CA GLU A 5 24.15 4.86 11.86
C GLU A 5 22.77 4.27 12.16
N ARG A 6 21.81 4.41 11.24
CA ARG A 6 20.47 3.82 11.38
C ARG A 6 20.55 2.29 11.34
N VAL A 7 21.35 1.73 10.42
CA VAL A 7 21.60 0.28 10.31
C VAL A 7 22.29 -0.27 11.56
N ASP A 8 23.25 0.47 12.13
CA ASP A 8 23.92 0.06 13.38
C ASP A 8 22.95 0.00 14.57
N VAL A 9 22.00 0.95 14.67
CA VAL A 9 20.96 0.92 15.71
C VAL A 9 19.99 -0.23 15.47
N LEU A 10 19.59 -0.48 14.21
CA LEU A 10 18.75 -1.63 13.86
C LEU A 10 19.39 -2.95 14.29
N ARG A 11 20.68 -3.16 13.99
CA ARG A 11 21.42 -4.37 14.38
C ARG A 11 21.50 -4.55 15.89
N LYS A 12 21.61 -3.46 16.67
CA LYS A 12 21.54 -3.52 18.14
C LYS A 12 20.18 -4.02 18.62
N LYS A 13 19.08 -3.48 18.07
CA LYS A 13 17.71 -3.93 18.39
C LYS A 13 17.48 -5.40 18.01
N MET A 14 17.98 -5.80 16.83
CA MET A 14 17.96 -7.20 16.40
C MET A 14 18.68 -8.11 17.40
N ALA A 15 19.90 -7.75 17.82
CA ALA A 15 20.66 -8.49 18.83
C ALA A 15 19.94 -8.57 20.19
N GLU A 16 19.33 -7.48 20.67
CA GLU A 16 18.55 -7.44 21.92
C GLU A 16 17.35 -8.40 21.91
N LYS A 17 16.78 -8.67 20.73
CA LYS A 17 15.62 -9.56 20.55
C LYS A 17 15.99 -10.93 19.96
N ASN A 18 17.27 -11.24 19.77
CA ASN A 18 17.76 -12.46 19.11
C ASN A 18 17.15 -12.67 17.71
N ILE A 19 17.10 -11.61 16.91
CA ILE A 19 16.67 -11.64 15.51
C ILE A 19 17.90 -11.72 14.62
N ASP A 20 17.95 -12.73 13.74
CA ASP A 20 19.07 -12.97 12.84
C ASP A 20 18.91 -12.23 11.51
N VAL A 21 17.67 -12.14 11.04
CA VAL A 21 17.30 -11.49 9.77
C VAL A 21 16.14 -10.54 10.02
N TYR A 22 16.24 -9.28 9.60
CA TYR A 22 15.14 -8.31 9.66
C TYR A 22 14.75 -7.82 8.27
N VAL A 23 13.46 -7.90 7.94
CA VAL A 23 12.93 -7.57 6.60
C VAL A 23 12.14 -6.26 6.66
N VAL A 24 12.40 -5.37 5.70
CA VAL A 24 11.71 -4.08 5.54
C VAL A 24 11.25 -3.92 4.09
N PRO A 25 9.99 -4.25 3.77
CA PRO A 25 9.45 -4.08 2.42
C PRO A 25 9.07 -2.63 2.12
N SER A 26 8.86 -2.31 0.84
CA SER A 26 8.06 -1.17 0.38
C SER A 26 6.57 -1.49 0.52
N ALA A 27 6.01 -1.35 1.72
CA ALA A 27 4.58 -1.57 1.96
C ALA A 27 4.08 -0.71 3.13
N ASP A 28 2.79 -0.38 3.08
CA ASP A 28 2.03 0.13 4.22
C ASP A 28 1.23 -1.01 4.87
N TYR A 29 0.34 -0.68 5.82
CA TYR A 29 -0.46 -1.70 6.49
C TYR A 29 -1.57 -2.33 5.63
N HIS A 30 -1.64 -1.92 4.36
CA HIS A 30 -2.73 -2.15 3.41
C HIS A 30 -2.24 -2.69 2.06
N GLN A 31 -0.93 -2.98 1.95
CA GLN A 31 -0.28 -3.47 0.74
C GLN A 31 -0.42 -2.53 -0.46
N SER A 32 -0.36 -1.21 -0.21
CA SER A 32 -0.36 -0.19 -1.26
C SER A 32 0.96 -0.17 -2.04
N GLU A 33 0.89 0.02 -3.37
CA GLU A 33 2.09 0.17 -4.22
C GLU A 33 2.85 1.48 -3.94
N TYR A 34 2.09 2.58 -3.79
CA TYR A 34 2.60 3.86 -3.32
C TYR A 34 2.12 4.07 -1.90
N VAL A 35 3.05 4.45 -1.03
CA VAL A 35 2.80 4.55 0.40
C VAL A 35 2.96 6.00 0.86
N GLY A 36 2.16 6.42 1.84
CA GLY A 36 2.31 7.74 2.45
C GLY A 36 3.66 7.90 3.17
N GLU A 37 4.06 9.14 3.46
CA GLU A 37 5.37 9.45 4.06
C GLU A 37 5.68 8.65 5.35
N HIS A 38 4.66 8.40 6.17
CA HIS A 38 4.77 7.58 7.38
C HIS A 38 5.31 6.16 7.10
N PHE A 39 5.02 5.60 5.94
CA PHE A 39 5.31 4.21 5.58
C PHE A 39 6.59 4.05 4.77
N LYS A 40 7.33 5.14 4.49
CA LYS A 40 8.61 5.12 3.78
C LYS A 40 9.76 4.56 4.64
N SER A 41 9.50 3.53 5.43
CA SER A 41 10.46 2.87 6.33
C SER A 41 11.68 2.33 5.59
N ARG A 42 11.46 1.72 4.42
CA ARG A 42 12.54 1.22 3.55
C ARG A 42 13.42 2.36 3.03
N GLU A 43 12.82 3.46 2.58
CA GLU A 43 13.58 4.66 2.18
C GLU A 43 14.37 5.24 3.35
N PHE A 44 13.75 5.37 4.52
CA PHE A 44 14.44 5.86 5.72
C PHE A 44 15.67 5.01 6.08
N ILE A 45 15.54 3.68 6.08
CA ILE A 45 16.62 2.79 6.54
C ILE A 45 17.70 2.53 5.48
N THR A 46 17.47 2.87 4.21
CA THR A 46 18.44 2.59 3.12
C THR A 46 18.90 3.80 2.31
N GLY A 47 18.12 4.87 2.28
CA GLY A 47 18.32 6.05 1.44
C GLY A 47 17.79 5.91 0.00
N PHE A 48 17.26 4.75 -0.39
CA PHE A 48 16.68 4.52 -1.71
C PHE A 48 15.22 5.00 -1.76
N THR A 49 14.86 5.82 -2.74
CA THR A 49 13.54 6.49 -2.85
C THR A 49 12.64 5.94 -3.96
N GLY A 50 13.04 4.87 -4.68
CA GLY A 50 12.17 4.27 -5.71
C GLY A 50 10.91 3.65 -5.11
N SER A 51 9.86 3.39 -5.89
CA SER A 51 8.59 2.91 -5.28
C SER A 51 8.67 1.46 -4.79
N ALA A 52 9.44 0.60 -5.45
CA ALA A 52 9.47 -0.83 -5.17
C ALA A 52 10.82 -1.32 -4.62
N GLY A 53 10.77 -2.16 -3.60
CA GLY A 53 11.94 -2.93 -3.14
C GLY A 53 11.79 -3.49 -1.74
N THR A 54 12.64 -4.44 -1.39
CA THR A 54 12.67 -5.06 -0.07
C THR A 54 14.09 -5.04 0.47
N ALA A 55 14.27 -4.43 1.64
CA ALA A 55 15.54 -4.45 2.34
C ALA A 55 15.60 -5.62 3.32
N VAL A 56 16.75 -6.29 3.37
CA VAL A 56 17.01 -7.38 4.31
C VAL A 56 18.30 -7.08 5.06
N PHE A 57 18.23 -7.10 6.38
CA PHE A 57 19.35 -6.85 7.27
C PHE A 57 19.70 -8.11 8.03
N THR A 58 20.99 -8.42 8.10
CA THR A 58 21.54 -9.42 9.02
C THR A 58 22.49 -8.73 9.98
N LYS A 59 23.11 -9.53 10.86
CA LYS A 59 24.18 -9.04 11.73
C LYS A 59 25.30 -8.34 10.97
N ASP A 60 25.67 -8.87 9.80
CA ASP A 60 26.87 -8.46 9.07
C ASP A 60 26.54 -7.82 7.71
N GLU A 61 25.42 -8.18 7.08
CA GLU A 61 25.04 -7.72 5.75
C GLU A 61 23.78 -6.84 5.77
N ALA A 62 23.63 -6.02 4.73
CA ALA A 62 22.43 -5.25 4.45
C ALA A 62 22.22 -5.22 2.93
N GLY A 63 21.13 -5.81 2.45
CA GLY A 63 20.81 -5.87 1.03
C GLY A 63 19.51 -5.15 0.71
N MET A 64 19.43 -4.59 -0.50
CA MET A 64 18.21 -3.98 -1.07
C MET A 64 17.89 -4.65 -2.39
N TRP A 65 16.77 -5.36 -2.45
CA TRP A 65 16.24 -5.94 -3.69
C TRP A 65 15.29 -4.96 -4.34
N THR A 66 15.50 -4.68 -5.61
CA THR A 66 14.56 -3.89 -6.43
C THR A 66 14.64 -4.37 -7.88
N ASP A 67 13.67 -3.97 -8.70
CA ASP A 67 13.56 -4.37 -10.10
C ASP A 67 14.31 -3.42 -11.06
N GLY A 68 14.37 -3.81 -12.34
CA GLY A 68 15.16 -3.13 -13.37
C GLY A 68 14.82 -1.66 -13.60
N ARG A 69 13.63 -1.19 -13.20
CA ARG A 69 13.28 0.24 -13.27
C ARG A 69 14.20 1.11 -12.44
N TYR A 70 14.79 0.54 -11.38
CA TYR A 70 15.44 1.30 -10.31
C TYR A 70 16.93 1.05 -10.15
N PHE A 71 17.57 0.21 -10.98
CA PHE A 71 18.98 -0.14 -10.79
C PHE A 71 19.91 1.09 -10.75
N ILE A 72 19.77 1.99 -11.72
CA ILE A 72 20.60 3.20 -11.82
C ILE A 72 20.34 4.13 -10.63
N GLN A 73 19.07 4.37 -10.30
CA GLN A 73 18.66 5.20 -9.17
C GLN A 73 19.20 4.64 -7.84
N ALA A 74 19.03 3.34 -7.60
CA ALA A 74 19.43 2.69 -6.36
C ALA A 74 20.96 2.71 -6.17
N GLU A 75 21.75 2.47 -7.23
CA GLU A 75 23.21 2.58 -7.17
C GLU A 75 23.65 3.99 -6.77
N MET A 76 23.02 5.03 -7.33
CA MET A 76 23.36 6.42 -7.02
C MET A 76 22.97 6.80 -5.59
N GLN A 77 21.74 6.47 -5.17
CA GLN A 77 21.18 6.91 -3.89
C GLN A 77 21.76 6.14 -2.69
N MET A 78 22.10 4.86 -2.86
CA MET A 78 22.67 4.03 -1.79
C MET A 78 24.20 4.07 -1.74
N LYS A 79 24.85 4.91 -2.57
CA LYS A 79 26.32 4.98 -2.60
C LYS A 79 26.89 5.39 -1.24
N GLY A 80 27.69 4.50 -0.65
CA GLY A 80 28.36 4.75 0.62
C GLY A 80 27.47 4.60 1.86
N THR A 81 26.25 4.05 1.72
CA THR A 81 25.37 3.78 2.86
C THR A 81 25.71 2.49 3.61
N GLY A 82 26.42 1.57 2.95
CA GLY A 82 26.66 0.21 3.44
C GLY A 82 25.55 -0.79 3.10
N VAL A 83 24.51 -0.36 2.39
CA VAL A 83 23.45 -1.22 1.86
C VAL A 83 23.81 -1.62 0.42
N GLU A 84 23.84 -2.92 0.15
CA GLU A 84 24.20 -3.46 -1.16
C GLU A 84 22.96 -3.64 -2.05
N LEU A 85 23.03 -3.14 -3.28
CA LEU A 85 21.98 -3.37 -4.27
C LEU A 85 22.00 -4.83 -4.76
N ARG A 86 20.84 -5.47 -4.73
CA ARG A 86 20.58 -6.81 -5.27
C ARG A 86 19.60 -6.67 -6.44
N LYS A 87 20.10 -6.80 -7.67
CA LYS A 87 19.35 -6.54 -8.92
C LYS A 87 18.40 -7.71 -9.24
N MET A 88 17.11 -7.57 -8.93
CA MET A 88 16.15 -8.66 -9.13
C MET A 88 16.08 -9.10 -10.60
N GLY A 89 16.05 -10.42 -10.83
CA GLY A 89 15.95 -11.01 -12.17
C GLY A 89 17.27 -11.12 -12.92
N GLU A 90 18.37 -10.55 -12.41
CA GLU A 90 19.70 -10.76 -12.99
C GLU A 90 20.26 -12.15 -12.66
N PRO A 91 20.99 -12.80 -13.59
CA PRO A 91 21.60 -14.10 -13.34
C PRO A 91 22.49 -14.12 -12.09
N GLY A 92 22.25 -15.07 -11.20
CA GLY A 92 23.03 -15.25 -9.97
C GLY A 92 22.63 -14.35 -8.80
N VAL A 93 21.63 -13.49 -8.95
CA VAL A 93 21.03 -12.75 -7.82
C VAL A 93 19.91 -13.60 -7.22
N PRO A 94 20.02 -14.05 -5.95
CA PRO A 94 18.95 -14.81 -5.31
C PRO A 94 17.71 -13.94 -5.10
N THR A 95 16.54 -14.56 -5.05
CA THR A 95 15.34 -13.88 -4.54
C THR A 95 15.51 -13.50 -3.06
N VAL A 96 14.63 -12.63 -2.55
CA VAL A 96 14.62 -12.27 -1.12
C VAL A 96 14.50 -13.52 -0.25
N THR A 97 13.58 -14.42 -0.57
CA THR A 97 13.34 -15.66 0.19
C THR A 97 14.50 -16.64 0.10
N GLU A 98 15.09 -16.84 -1.09
CA GLU A 98 16.30 -17.66 -1.26
C GLU A 98 17.47 -17.13 -0.45
N TYR A 99 17.68 -15.80 -0.45
CA TYR A 99 18.72 -15.18 0.35
C TYR A 99 18.48 -15.39 1.85
N ILE A 100 17.27 -15.09 2.33
CA ILE A 100 16.90 -15.28 3.74
C ILE A 100 17.15 -16.73 4.16
N GLU A 101 16.70 -17.72 3.39
CA GLU A 101 16.91 -19.13 3.69
C GLU A 101 18.40 -19.51 3.72
N SER A 102 19.22 -18.91 2.84
CA SER A 102 20.66 -19.18 2.79
C SER A 102 21.42 -18.65 4.01
N VAL A 103 20.99 -17.52 4.57
CA VAL A 103 21.68 -16.85 5.69
C VAL A 103 21.07 -17.17 7.06
N LEU A 104 19.83 -17.63 7.12
CA LEU A 104 19.18 -17.98 8.38
C LEU A 104 19.85 -19.22 9.00
N PRO A 105 20.39 -19.12 10.23
CA PRO A 105 20.95 -20.27 10.94
C PRO A 105 19.84 -21.24 11.37
N GLU A 106 20.23 -22.47 11.71
CA GLU A 106 19.35 -23.43 12.37
C GLU A 106 18.87 -22.85 13.71
N GLY A 107 17.55 -22.86 13.96
CA GLY A 107 16.93 -22.21 15.11
C GLY A 107 16.83 -20.69 15.03
N GLY A 108 17.20 -20.09 13.88
CA GLY A 108 17.25 -18.64 13.69
C GLY A 108 15.88 -17.96 13.65
N THR A 109 15.88 -16.64 13.84
CA THR A 109 14.67 -15.81 13.89
C THR A 109 14.62 -14.81 12.73
N ILE A 110 13.52 -14.83 11.98
CA ILE A 110 13.17 -13.80 10.99
C ILE A 110 12.28 -12.76 11.68
N GLY A 111 12.63 -11.49 11.60
CA GLY A 111 11.87 -10.37 12.13
C GLY A 111 11.35 -9.43 11.04
N PHE A 112 10.17 -8.86 11.27
CA PHE A 112 9.56 -7.82 10.45
C PHE A 112 8.44 -7.14 11.26
N ASP A 113 7.87 -6.05 10.75
CA ASP A 113 6.58 -5.55 11.26
C ASP A 113 5.45 -6.32 10.55
N GLY A 114 4.68 -7.11 11.30
CA GLY A 114 3.62 -7.96 10.78
C GLY A 114 2.49 -7.19 10.09
N ARG A 115 2.42 -5.87 10.29
CA ARG A 115 1.42 -5.03 9.63
C ARG A 115 1.82 -4.70 8.19
N VAL A 116 3.10 -4.72 7.83
CA VAL A 116 3.58 -4.37 6.46
C VAL A 116 3.93 -5.59 5.60
N VAL A 117 3.76 -6.80 6.12
CA VAL A 117 3.97 -8.05 5.38
C VAL A 117 2.60 -8.69 5.14
N SER A 118 2.32 -9.11 3.91
CA SER A 118 1.07 -9.81 3.59
C SER A 118 1.06 -11.22 4.17
N VAL A 119 -0.12 -11.83 4.33
CA VAL A 119 -0.20 -13.24 4.75
C VAL A 119 0.59 -14.14 3.80
N GLY A 120 0.42 -13.97 2.49
CA GLY A 120 1.13 -14.78 1.49
C GLY A 120 2.65 -14.67 1.58
N GLU A 121 3.20 -13.47 1.81
CA GLU A 121 4.64 -13.32 2.05
C GLU A 121 5.08 -13.92 3.38
N GLY A 122 4.26 -13.76 4.43
CA GLY A 122 4.48 -14.38 5.72
C GLY A 122 4.53 -15.91 5.66
N GLU A 123 3.68 -16.53 4.84
CA GLU A 123 3.67 -17.98 4.59
C GLU A 123 4.98 -18.46 3.93
N GLU A 124 5.58 -17.64 3.05
CA GLU A 124 6.90 -17.94 2.49
C GLU A 124 7.97 -17.97 3.59
N TYR A 125 7.92 -17.02 4.53
CA TYR A 125 8.80 -17.00 5.71
C TYR A 125 8.51 -18.16 6.67
N ASP A 126 7.25 -18.53 6.87
CA ASP A 126 6.84 -19.72 7.62
C ASP A 126 7.42 -21.00 7.00
N GLY A 127 7.45 -21.08 5.67
CA GLY A 127 8.12 -22.15 4.95
C GLY A 127 9.61 -22.26 5.31
N ILE A 128 10.32 -21.13 5.37
CA ILE A 128 11.75 -21.07 5.71
C ILE A 128 11.98 -21.49 7.17
N ILE A 129 11.23 -20.91 8.12
CA ILE A 129 11.44 -21.24 9.54
C ILE A 129 11.10 -22.69 9.85
N ASN A 130 10.12 -23.30 9.17
CA ASN A 130 9.82 -24.73 9.33
C ASN A 130 10.98 -25.62 8.87
N ARG A 131 11.72 -25.25 7.82
CA ARG A 131 12.90 -26.01 7.35
C ARG A 131 14.12 -25.81 8.25
N LYS A 132 14.23 -24.65 8.90
CA LYS A 132 15.35 -24.25 9.76
C LYS A 132 15.09 -24.45 11.25
N ASN A 133 13.94 -25.02 11.63
CA ASN A 133 13.44 -25.05 13.01
C ASN A 133 13.50 -23.67 13.72
N GLY A 134 13.25 -22.61 12.95
CA GLY A 134 13.37 -21.21 13.36
C GLY A 134 12.08 -20.63 13.94
N LYS A 135 12.03 -19.30 14.00
CA LYS A 135 10.88 -18.53 14.52
C LYS A 135 10.65 -17.26 13.72
N ILE A 136 9.41 -16.77 13.75
CA ILE A 136 9.06 -15.43 13.28
C ILE A 136 8.88 -14.50 14.48
N SER A 137 9.36 -13.26 14.35
CA SER A 137 9.09 -12.14 15.26
C SER A 137 8.45 -11.00 14.47
N TYR A 138 7.12 -10.95 14.42
CA TYR A 138 6.37 -9.96 13.64
C TYR A 138 5.82 -8.77 14.47
N GLU A 139 6.03 -8.77 15.79
CA GLU A 139 5.36 -7.84 16.71
C GLU A 139 6.03 -6.46 16.82
N ASN A 140 7.24 -6.28 16.27
CA ASN A 140 8.05 -5.08 16.51
C ASN A 140 8.38 -4.34 15.20
N ASP A 141 7.91 -3.09 15.12
CA ASP A 141 8.39 -2.11 14.15
C ASP A 141 9.65 -1.43 14.68
N PHE A 142 10.82 -2.03 14.43
CA PHE A 142 12.09 -1.45 14.82
C PHE A 142 12.40 -0.14 14.09
N ILE A 143 11.80 0.09 12.92
CA ILE A 143 12.01 1.32 12.18
C ILE A 143 11.33 2.48 12.91
N ALA A 144 10.12 2.29 13.45
CA ALA A 144 9.47 3.27 14.32
C ALA A 144 10.34 3.68 15.51
N GLU A 145 11.06 2.73 16.11
CA GLU A 145 11.92 2.99 17.26
C GLU A 145 13.21 3.75 16.90
N ILE A 146 13.61 3.76 15.63
CA ILE A 146 14.81 4.45 15.12
C ILE A 146 14.45 5.80 14.49
N TRP A 147 13.27 5.89 13.86
CA TRP A 147 12.81 7.04 13.11
C TRP A 147 12.13 8.06 14.03
N THR A 148 12.94 8.82 14.76
CA THR A 148 12.48 9.76 15.80
C THR A 148 11.59 10.90 15.30
N ASP A 149 11.72 11.26 14.02
CA ASP A 149 10.96 12.30 13.31
C ASP A 149 10.03 11.69 12.24
N ARG A 150 9.56 10.46 12.46
CA ARG A 150 8.62 9.79 11.55
C ARG A 150 7.35 10.64 11.36
N PRO A 151 6.96 10.95 10.11
CA PRO A 151 5.74 11.69 9.84
C PRO A 151 4.51 11.00 10.44
N PRO A 152 3.51 11.73 10.96
CA PRO A 152 2.27 11.12 11.42
C PRO A 152 1.48 10.52 10.25
N LEU A 153 0.54 9.62 10.55
CA LEU A 153 -0.45 9.19 9.56
C LEU A 153 -1.30 10.39 9.12
N SER A 154 -1.65 10.42 7.83
CA SER A 154 -2.49 11.48 7.27
C SER A 154 -3.81 11.61 8.04
N GLN A 155 -4.25 12.86 8.23
CA GLN A 155 -5.52 13.24 8.87
C GLN A 155 -6.43 14.01 7.90
N GLU A 156 -6.17 13.89 6.59
CA GLU A 156 -6.94 14.60 5.57
C GLU A 156 -8.43 14.16 5.59
N PRO A 157 -9.37 15.11 5.43
CA PRO A 157 -10.79 14.80 5.44
C PRO A 157 -11.19 13.97 4.21
N ILE A 158 -12.15 13.07 4.39
CA ILE A 158 -12.71 12.30 3.27
C ILE A 158 -13.85 13.06 2.59
N PHE A 159 -14.15 12.69 1.35
CA PHE A 159 -15.32 13.15 0.62
C PHE A 159 -16.13 11.98 0.06
N TYR A 160 -17.44 12.18 -0.04
CA TYR A 160 -18.36 11.22 -0.63
C TYR A 160 -18.41 11.37 -2.15
N LEU A 161 -18.43 10.24 -2.86
CA LEU A 161 -18.55 10.16 -4.30
C LEU A 161 -19.96 9.70 -4.67
N GLU A 162 -20.79 10.67 -5.09
CA GLU A 162 -22.20 10.44 -5.41
C GLU A 162 -22.43 9.40 -6.51
N GLU A 163 -23.61 8.76 -6.51
CA GLU A 163 -24.00 7.73 -7.48
C GLU A 163 -24.04 8.21 -8.94
N LYS A 164 -24.14 9.53 -9.19
CA LYS A 164 -23.97 10.08 -10.55
C LYS A 164 -22.57 9.84 -11.13
N TYR A 165 -21.59 9.57 -10.27
CA TYR A 165 -20.22 9.20 -10.64
C TYR A 165 -19.99 7.69 -10.54
N THR A 166 -20.48 7.05 -9.47
CA THR A 166 -20.19 5.64 -9.17
C THR A 166 -21.17 4.65 -9.81
N GLY A 167 -22.37 5.09 -10.19
CA GLY A 167 -23.41 4.25 -10.78
C GLY A 167 -24.04 3.21 -9.85
N GLU A 168 -23.59 3.11 -8.61
CA GLU A 168 -23.98 2.03 -7.69
C GLU A 168 -23.86 2.48 -6.23
N SER A 169 -24.91 2.23 -5.45
CA SER A 169 -24.98 2.56 -4.02
C SER A 169 -24.13 1.64 -3.15
N THR A 170 -23.72 2.14 -1.98
CA THR A 170 -23.00 1.35 -0.96
C THR A 170 -23.81 0.11 -0.53
N ALA A 171 -25.11 0.26 -0.27
CA ALA A 171 -25.99 -0.86 0.06
C ALA A 171 -25.97 -1.98 -1.01
N HIS A 172 -25.99 -1.63 -2.30
CA HIS A 172 -25.98 -2.63 -3.37
C HIS A 172 -24.62 -3.34 -3.46
N LYS A 173 -23.51 -2.62 -3.27
CA LYS A 173 -22.16 -3.20 -3.23
C LYS A 173 -21.98 -4.17 -2.05
N LEU A 174 -22.42 -3.76 -0.86
CA LEU A 174 -22.41 -4.63 0.34
C LEU A 174 -23.22 -5.91 0.13
N LYS A 175 -24.38 -5.82 -0.52
CA LYS A 175 -25.18 -6.99 -0.88
C LYS A 175 -24.40 -7.97 -1.76
N ARG A 176 -23.73 -7.50 -2.80
CA ARG A 176 -22.91 -8.35 -3.70
C ARG A 176 -21.75 -9.02 -2.95
N VAL A 177 -21.10 -8.30 -2.02
CA VAL A 177 -20.05 -8.88 -1.17
C VAL A 177 -20.62 -9.99 -0.28
N ARG A 178 -21.76 -9.75 0.37
CA ARG A 178 -22.45 -10.76 1.20
C ARG A 178 -22.89 -11.99 0.41
N GLU A 179 -23.27 -11.84 -0.85
CA GLU A 179 -23.56 -12.98 -1.73
C GLU A 179 -22.33 -13.87 -1.96
N VAL A 180 -21.13 -13.29 -2.04
CA VAL A 180 -19.87 -14.06 -2.12
C VAL A 180 -19.51 -14.68 -0.78
N MET A 181 -19.72 -13.96 0.34
CA MET A 181 -19.55 -14.50 1.69
C MET A 181 -20.43 -15.75 1.88
N ALA A 182 -21.72 -15.65 1.57
CA ALA A 182 -22.68 -16.76 1.70
C ALA A 182 -22.29 -17.98 0.85
N LYS A 183 -21.79 -17.78 -0.37
CA LYS A 183 -21.29 -18.88 -1.23
C LYS A 183 -20.10 -19.61 -0.61
N ASN A 184 -19.27 -18.90 0.16
CA ASN A 184 -18.12 -19.46 0.87
C ASN A 184 -18.45 -19.95 2.29
N GLY A 185 -19.71 -19.81 2.72
CA GLY A 185 -20.13 -20.11 4.08
C GLY A 185 -19.48 -19.20 5.13
N ALA A 186 -19.03 -18.01 4.74
CA ALA A 186 -18.42 -17.02 5.62
C ALA A 186 -19.46 -16.08 6.22
N ASN A 187 -19.32 -15.75 7.50
CA ASN A 187 -20.15 -14.77 8.22
C ASN A 187 -19.43 -13.42 8.40
N ALA A 188 -18.13 -13.36 8.12
CA ALA A 188 -17.38 -12.11 8.05
C ALA A 188 -16.42 -12.08 6.85
N HIS A 189 -16.13 -10.89 6.34
CA HIS A 189 -15.07 -10.65 5.36
C HIS A 189 -14.23 -9.45 5.78
N ILE A 190 -12.92 -9.64 5.87
CA ILE A 190 -11.96 -8.59 6.24
C ILE A 190 -11.32 -8.02 4.97
N ILE A 191 -11.36 -6.70 4.83
CA ILE A 191 -10.77 -5.95 3.72
C ILE A 191 -9.72 -4.99 4.28
N ALA A 192 -8.47 -5.19 3.91
CA ALA A 192 -7.35 -4.33 4.29
C ALA A 192 -6.95 -3.33 3.22
N THR A 193 -7.31 -3.54 1.97
CA THR A 193 -6.93 -2.65 0.86
C THR A 193 -7.74 -1.36 0.81
N LEU A 194 -7.04 -0.25 0.57
CA LEU A 194 -7.62 1.10 0.64
C LEU A 194 -8.61 1.38 -0.49
N ASP A 195 -8.29 0.94 -1.70
CA ASP A 195 -9.09 1.15 -2.89
C ASP A 195 -10.39 0.34 -2.86
N ASP A 196 -10.32 -0.87 -2.32
CA ASP A 196 -11.49 -1.74 -2.10
C ASP A 196 -12.45 -1.12 -1.08
N SER A 197 -11.94 -0.62 0.06
CA SER A 197 -12.75 0.06 1.09
C SER A 197 -13.37 1.36 0.56
N GLY A 198 -12.59 2.19 -0.12
CA GLY A 198 -13.09 3.42 -0.74
C GLY A 198 -14.15 3.16 -1.81
N TRP A 199 -13.97 2.13 -2.65
CA TRP A 199 -14.97 1.74 -3.64
C TRP A 199 -16.25 1.19 -3.00
N LEU A 200 -16.12 0.37 -1.96
CA LEU A 200 -17.25 -0.28 -1.28
C LEU A 200 -18.20 0.76 -0.67
N PHE A 201 -17.66 1.79 -0.03
CA PHE A 201 -18.43 2.79 0.71
C PHE A 201 -18.66 4.11 -0.05
N ASN A 202 -18.26 4.19 -1.33
CA ASN A 202 -18.35 5.41 -2.15
C ASN A 202 -17.66 6.63 -1.49
N ILE A 203 -16.52 6.42 -0.85
CA ILE A 203 -15.72 7.48 -0.22
C ILE A 203 -14.33 7.56 -0.84
N ARG A 204 -13.74 8.75 -0.83
CA ARG A 204 -12.38 9.03 -1.32
C ARG A 204 -11.68 9.97 -0.36
N GLY A 205 -10.35 9.95 -0.38
CA GLY A 205 -9.50 10.78 0.46
C GLY A 205 -8.24 11.19 -0.28
N ASN A 206 -7.28 11.72 0.48
CA ASN A 206 -5.98 12.14 -0.03
C ASN A 206 -4.86 11.69 0.91
N ASP A 207 -5.00 10.49 1.49
CA ASP A 207 -4.02 9.97 2.46
C ASP A 207 -2.74 9.43 1.81
N VAL A 208 -2.79 9.13 0.51
CA VAL A 208 -1.66 8.70 -0.31
C VAL A 208 -1.53 9.67 -1.46
N GLU A 209 -0.35 10.25 -1.65
CA GLU A 209 -0.12 11.26 -2.69
C GLU A 209 -0.53 10.73 -4.07
N PHE A 210 -1.23 11.53 -4.87
CA PHE A 210 -1.78 11.21 -6.20
C PHE A 210 -2.95 10.23 -6.25
N PHE A 211 -3.11 9.37 -5.25
CA PHE A 211 -4.15 8.34 -5.24
C PHE A 211 -5.29 8.73 -4.31
N PRO A 212 -6.56 8.69 -4.76
CA PRO A 212 -7.70 9.14 -3.95
C PRO A 212 -8.11 8.11 -2.88
N LEU A 213 -7.15 7.69 -2.05
CA LEU A 213 -7.22 6.61 -1.07
C LEU A 213 -7.35 7.15 0.35
N ILE A 214 -7.83 6.30 1.23
CA ILE A 214 -8.10 6.60 2.64
C ILE A 214 -7.46 5.49 3.47
N LEU A 215 -6.65 5.83 4.46
CA LEU A 215 -6.13 4.89 5.45
C LEU A 215 -7.30 4.39 6.31
N CYS A 216 -7.79 3.20 5.96
CA CYS A 216 -8.90 2.56 6.63
C CYS A 216 -8.86 1.03 6.44
N TYR A 217 -9.56 0.33 7.32
CA TYR A 217 -9.94 -1.08 7.12
C TYR A 217 -11.45 -1.20 7.01
N SER A 218 -11.92 -2.33 6.46
CA SER A 218 -13.34 -2.66 6.48
C SER A 218 -13.57 -4.09 6.92
N MET A 219 -14.65 -4.31 7.68
CA MET A 219 -15.15 -5.64 7.99
C MET A 219 -16.62 -5.72 7.59
N VAL A 220 -16.96 -6.61 6.67
CA VAL A 220 -18.34 -6.85 6.25
C VAL A 220 -18.88 -8.05 7.02
N LEU A 221 -19.99 -7.85 7.73
CA LEU A 221 -20.74 -8.88 8.44
C LEU A 221 -22.05 -9.18 7.70
N GLU A 222 -22.80 -10.17 8.16
CA GLU A 222 -24.05 -10.60 7.52
C GLU A 222 -25.12 -9.49 7.45
N ASP A 223 -25.22 -8.63 8.47
CA ASP A 223 -26.27 -7.63 8.63
C ASP A 223 -25.76 -6.17 8.62
N LYS A 224 -24.49 -5.96 8.97
CA LYS A 224 -23.83 -4.65 9.00
C LYS A 224 -22.44 -4.66 8.37
N ALA A 225 -21.81 -3.50 8.29
CA ALA A 225 -20.39 -3.38 7.97
C ALA A 225 -19.73 -2.43 8.96
N ILE A 226 -18.42 -2.56 9.14
CA ILE A 226 -17.62 -1.71 10.02
C ILE A 226 -16.53 -1.07 9.17
N LEU A 227 -16.42 0.25 9.24
CA LEU A 227 -15.35 1.05 8.65
C LEU A 227 -14.42 1.51 9.78
N TYR A 228 -13.18 1.02 9.78
CA TYR A 228 -12.16 1.40 10.74
C TYR A 228 -11.36 2.58 10.18
N ILE A 229 -11.58 3.76 10.74
CA ILE A 229 -11.05 5.02 10.23
C ILE A 229 -10.88 6.01 11.37
N GLU A 230 -9.95 6.96 11.21
CA GLU A 230 -9.89 8.12 12.12
C GLU A 230 -11.16 8.96 11.99
N GLU A 231 -11.94 9.01 13.06
CA GLU A 231 -13.29 9.59 13.05
C GLU A 231 -13.27 11.09 12.67
N SER A 232 -12.18 11.79 13.00
CA SER A 232 -11.93 13.19 12.66
C SER A 232 -11.97 13.45 11.14
N LYS A 233 -11.71 12.44 10.32
CA LYS A 233 -11.74 12.54 8.86
C LYS A 233 -13.15 12.58 8.27
N VAL A 234 -14.15 12.12 9.04
CA VAL A 234 -15.51 11.87 8.53
C VAL A 234 -16.47 12.95 9.02
N SER A 235 -17.06 13.70 8.08
CA SER A 235 -18.07 14.71 8.41
C SER A 235 -19.40 14.08 8.87
N ASP A 236 -20.20 14.83 9.63
CA ASP A 236 -21.52 14.38 10.08
C ASP A 236 -22.46 13.98 8.93
N GLU A 237 -22.34 14.64 7.78
CA GLU A 237 -23.07 14.28 6.57
C GLU A 237 -22.69 12.88 6.09
N ILE A 238 -21.39 12.58 6.00
CA ILE A 238 -20.90 11.26 5.54
C ILE A 238 -21.26 10.19 6.58
N LYS A 239 -21.14 10.48 7.88
CA LYS A 239 -21.61 9.58 8.95
C LYS A 239 -23.08 9.24 8.78
N ALA A 240 -23.93 10.23 8.52
CA ALA A 240 -25.36 10.03 8.29
C ALA A 240 -25.68 9.24 7.01
N ILE A 241 -24.89 9.41 5.94
CA ILE A 241 -25.01 8.61 4.72
C ILE A 241 -24.66 7.14 5.00
N LEU A 242 -23.49 6.89 5.60
CA LEU A 242 -23.00 5.55 5.90
C LEU A 242 -23.92 4.80 6.89
N ALA A 243 -24.46 5.49 7.89
CA ALA A 243 -25.38 4.91 8.86
C ALA A 243 -26.68 4.38 8.23
N LYS A 244 -27.16 4.97 7.12
CA LYS A 244 -28.36 4.47 6.40
C LYS A 244 -28.16 3.09 5.80
N ASP A 245 -26.92 2.72 5.52
CA ASP A 245 -26.52 1.44 4.94
C ASP A 245 -25.97 0.45 5.99
N ASN A 246 -26.24 0.71 7.28
CA ASN A 246 -25.74 -0.05 8.44
C ASN A 246 -24.20 -0.16 8.47
N VAL A 247 -23.51 0.94 8.15
CA VAL A 247 -22.06 1.03 8.30
C VAL A 247 -21.73 1.72 9.63
N GLU A 248 -21.11 0.98 10.53
CA GLU A 248 -20.57 1.48 11.80
C GLU A 248 -19.15 2.02 11.61
N LEU A 249 -18.81 3.09 12.32
CA LEU A 249 -17.43 3.60 12.36
C LEU A 249 -16.76 3.14 13.65
N ARG A 250 -15.49 2.73 13.54
CA ARG A 250 -14.61 2.44 14.69
C ARG A 250 -13.23 3.07 14.47
N PRO A 251 -12.47 3.35 15.55
CA PRO A 251 -11.08 3.78 15.44
C PRO A 251 -10.24 2.86 14.54
N TYR A 252 -9.30 3.45 13.82
CA TYR A 252 -8.51 2.76 12.77
C TYR A 252 -7.82 1.47 13.25
N ASN A 253 -7.29 1.44 14.47
CA ASN A 253 -6.57 0.28 15.02
C ASN A 253 -7.47 -0.74 15.75
N ASP A 254 -8.76 -0.45 15.96
CA ASP A 254 -9.63 -1.34 16.74
C ASP A 254 -9.88 -2.67 16.01
N ILE A 255 -9.68 -2.71 14.68
CA ILE A 255 -9.76 -3.95 13.90
C ILE A 255 -8.86 -5.06 14.46
N TYR A 256 -7.68 -4.72 14.99
CA TYR A 256 -6.74 -5.71 15.52
C TYR A 256 -7.28 -6.41 16.76
N GLU A 257 -8.15 -5.77 17.53
CA GLU A 257 -8.82 -6.37 18.69
C GLU A 257 -10.15 -7.03 18.28
N ASP A 258 -10.93 -6.40 17.42
CA ASP A 258 -12.23 -6.91 16.96
C ASP A 258 -12.11 -8.28 16.29
N VAL A 259 -11.05 -8.52 15.50
CA VAL A 259 -10.85 -9.82 14.84
C VAL A 259 -10.62 -10.98 15.83
N LYS A 260 -10.26 -10.67 17.09
CA LYS A 260 -10.09 -11.68 18.15
C LYS A 260 -11.42 -12.12 18.76
N GLU A 261 -12.51 -11.38 18.52
CA GLU A 261 -13.84 -11.71 19.04
C GLU A 261 -14.45 -12.92 18.35
N PHE A 262 -14.02 -13.23 17.12
CA PHE A 262 -14.44 -14.42 16.40
C PHE A 262 -13.90 -15.69 17.05
N GLY A 263 -14.73 -16.72 17.11
CA GLY A 263 -14.41 -17.98 17.77
C GLY A 263 -14.90 -19.20 17.01
N LYS A 264 -15.00 -20.31 17.74
CA LYS A 264 -15.43 -21.58 17.18
C LYS A 264 -16.83 -21.47 16.58
N GLY A 265 -16.94 -21.77 15.29
CA GLY A 265 -18.19 -21.72 14.53
C GLY A 265 -18.26 -20.55 13.55
N ASP A 266 -17.42 -19.54 13.73
CA ASP A 266 -17.27 -18.45 12.78
C ASP A 266 -16.45 -18.88 11.56
N THR A 267 -16.74 -18.25 10.42
CA THR A 267 -16.00 -18.46 9.18
C THR A 267 -15.68 -17.10 8.55
N ILE A 268 -14.39 -16.79 8.46
CA ILE A 268 -13.92 -15.49 7.95
C ILE A 268 -13.34 -15.66 6.56
N LEU A 269 -13.82 -14.84 5.62
CA LEU A 269 -13.26 -14.71 4.28
C LEU A 269 -12.12 -13.68 4.30
N ILE A 270 -10.95 -14.05 3.78
CA ILE A 270 -9.80 -13.15 3.64
C ILE A 270 -9.14 -13.29 2.26
N ASP A 271 -8.41 -12.27 1.83
CA ASP A 271 -7.46 -12.36 0.71
C ASP A 271 -6.03 -12.39 1.26
N PRO A 272 -5.32 -13.53 1.20
CA PRO A 272 -4.00 -13.67 1.82
C PRO A 272 -2.93 -12.77 1.17
N ARG A 273 -3.14 -12.31 -0.06
CA ARG A 273 -2.19 -11.41 -0.74
C ARG A 273 -2.32 -9.96 -0.31
N ARG A 274 -3.37 -9.64 0.44
CA ARG A 274 -3.77 -8.25 0.77
C ARG A 274 -3.97 -8.02 2.25
N LEU A 275 -4.33 -9.05 3.00
CA LEU A 275 -4.38 -8.99 4.45
C LEU A 275 -2.97 -8.99 5.01
N ASN A 276 -2.71 -8.15 6.02
CA ASN A 276 -1.42 -8.17 6.69
C ASN A 276 -1.30 -9.33 7.68
N TYR A 277 -0.07 -9.78 7.91
CA TYR A 277 0.27 -10.93 8.72
C TYR A 277 -0.17 -10.77 10.19
N ALA A 278 -0.09 -9.55 10.74
CA ALA A 278 -0.52 -9.26 12.11
C ALA A 278 -2.03 -9.45 12.30
N LEU A 279 -2.85 -8.96 11.36
CA LEU A 279 -4.31 -9.16 11.40
C LEU A 279 -4.67 -10.65 11.33
N TYR A 280 -4.01 -11.39 10.44
CA TYR A 280 -4.25 -12.83 10.31
C TYR A 280 -3.91 -13.59 11.59
N ASN A 281 -2.77 -13.29 12.21
CA ASN A 281 -2.35 -13.97 13.44
C ASN A 281 -3.18 -13.58 14.68
N ASN A 282 -3.93 -12.48 14.61
CA ASN A 282 -4.92 -12.14 15.65
C ASN A 282 -6.22 -12.94 15.52
N ILE A 283 -6.49 -13.60 14.39
CA ILE A 283 -7.66 -14.47 14.24
C ILE A 283 -7.43 -15.74 15.08
N SER A 284 -8.41 -16.10 15.91
CA SER A 284 -8.34 -17.31 16.73
C SER A 284 -8.18 -18.56 15.86
N LYS A 285 -7.32 -19.49 16.29
CA LYS A 285 -7.09 -20.78 15.61
C LYS A 285 -8.33 -21.69 15.54
N ASP A 286 -9.35 -21.40 16.35
CA ASP A 286 -10.63 -22.13 16.33
C ASP A 286 -11.60 -21.61 15.25
N VAL A 287 -11.28 -20.49 14.59
CA VAL A 287 -12.06 -19.90 13.49
C VAL A 287 -11.70 -20.58 12.18
N LYS A 288 -12.70 -20.85 11.35
CA LYS A 288 -12.45 -21.33 9.99
C LYS A 288 -12.09 -20.14 9.08
N VAL A 289 -10.87 -20.09 8.58
CA VAL A 289 -10.48 -19.09 7.59
C VAL A 289 -10.69 -19.65 6.18
N VAL A 290 -11.33 -18.86 5.32
CA VAL A 290 -11.49 -19.14 3.89
C VAL A 290 -10.65 -18.11 3.12
N GLU A 291 -9.66 -18.60 2.38
CA GLU A 291 -8.76 -17.77 1.58
C GLU A 291 -9.24 -17.72 0.14
N GLU A 292 -9.64 -16.55 -0.30
CA GLU A 292 -10.12 -16.29 -1.66
C GLU A 292 -9.71 -14.87 -2.08
N MET A 293 -9.69 -14.62 -3.39
CA MET A 293 -9.50 -13.27 -3.89
C MET A 293 -10.59 -12.33 -3.35
N ASN A 294 -10.21 -11.14 -2.87
CA ASN A 294 -11.19 -10.16 -2.40
C ASN A 294 -12.23 -9.88 -3.52
N PRO A 295 -13.54 -10.10 -3.30
CA PRO A 295 -14.56 -9.98 -4.34
C PRO A 295 -14.65 -8.58 -4.94
N THR A 296 -14.35 -7.55 -4.15
CA THR A 296 -14.41 -6.16 -4.60
C THR A 296 -13.42 -5.85 -5.73
N VAL A 297 -12.33 -6.63 -5.85
CA VAL A 297 -11.35 -6.49 -6.93
C VAL A 297 -11.97 -6.72 -8.29
N LEU A 298 -12.68 -7.84 -8.46
CA LEU A 298 -13.36 -8.15 -9.71
C LEU A 298 -14.52 -7.18 -9.94
N PHE A 299 -15.24 -6.82 -8.89
CA PHE A 299 -16.38 -5.92 -8.97
C PHE A 299 -16.01 -4.54 -9.49
N LYS A 300 -14.91 -3.95 -9.01
CA LYS A 300 -14.42 -2.64 -9.47
C LYS A 300 -13.56 -2.72 -10.73
N ALA A 301 -13.05 -3.91 -11.09
CA ALA A 301 -12.36 -4.10 -12.36
C ALA A 301 -13.32 -3.90 -13.54
N MET A 302 -14.56 -4.38 -13.42
CA MET A 302 -15.63 -4.25 -14.42
C MET A 302 -16.45 -2.99 -14.20
N LYS A 303 -16.12 -1.91 -14.92
CA LYS A 303 -16.78 -0.61 -14.76
C LYS A 303 -18.23 -0.69 -15.26
N ASN A 304 -19.16 -0.12 -14.50
CA ASN A 304 -20.54 0.02 -14.96
C ASN A 304 -20.69 1.15 -16.00
N GLU A 305 -21.85 1.26 -16.63
CA GLU A 305 -22.10 2.24 -17.70
C GLU A 305 -21.90 3.69 -17.25
N VAL A 306 -22.25 4.02 -15.99
CA VAL A 306 -22.07 5.37 -15.42
C VAL A 306 -20.59 5.67 -15.22
N GLU A 307 -19.82 4.73 -14.66
CA GLU A 307 -18.37 4.87 -14.49
C GLU A 307 -17.66 5.02 -15.85
N ILE A 308 -18.02 4.18 -16.84
CA ILE A 308 -17.47 4.24 -18.21
C ILE A 308 -17.74 5.61 -18.84
N GLU A 309 -18.97 6.11 -18.74
CA GLU A 309 -19.34 7.40 -19.32
C GLU A 309 -18.59 8.56 -18.64
N ASN A 310 -18.40 8.51 -17.32
CA ASN A 310 -17.60 9.51 -16.62
C ASN A 310 -16.11 9.43 -16.96
N ILE A 311 -15.54 8.22 -17.16
CA ILE A 311 -14.16 8.04 -17.64
C ILE A 311 -14.00 8.64 -19.04
N LYS A 312 -14.94 8.39 -19.96
CA LYS A 312 -14.89 8.99 -21.31
C LYS A 312 -14.88 10.52 -21.25
N LYS A 313 -15.70 11.12 -20.39
CA LYS A 313 -15.69 12.58 -20.17
C LYS A 313 -14.32 13.05 -19.66
N ALA A 314 -13.76 12.38 -18.66
CA ALA A 314 -12.43 12.68 -18.13
C ALA A 314 -11.34 12.61 -19.22
N GLU A 315 -11.33 11.54 -20.02
CA GLU A 315 -10.38 11.33 -21.11
C GLU A 315 -10.48 12.39 -22.21
N VAL A 316 -11.70 12.80 -22.59
CA VAL A 316 -11.90 13.88 -23.57
C VAL A 316 -11.30 15.19 -23.05
N MET A 317 -11.52 15.50 -21.76
CA MET A 317 -11.01 16.71 -21.13
C MET A 317 -9.47 16.69 -21.02
N ASP A 318 -8.87 15.56 -20.64
CA ASP A 318 -7.40 15.44 -20.57
C ASP A 318 -6.78 15.45 -21.97
N SER A 319 -7.44 14.86 -22.98
CA SER A 319 -6.99 14.90 -24.38
C SER A 319 -6.94 16.33 -24.93
N ILE A 320 -7.94 17.17 -24.63
CA ILE A 320 -7.93 18.59 -25.00
C ILE A 320 -6.76 19.32 -24.33
N THR A 321 -6.50 19.00 -23.05
CA THR A 321 -5.40 19.56 -22.28
C THR A 321 -4.04 19.20 -22.89
N HIS A 322 -3.86 17.93 -23.27
CA HIS A 322 -2.67 17.47 -24.00
C HIS A 322 -2.52 18.15 -25.36
N ALA A 323 -3.59 18.36 -26.11
CA ALA A 323 -3.52 19.08 -27.38
C ALA A 323 -3.02 20.53 -27.20
N LYS A 324 -3.50 21.24 -26.17
CA LYS A 324 -3.01 22.57 -25.80
C LYS A 324 -1.54 22.53 -25.38
N PHE A 325 -1.16 21.55 -24.56
CA PHE A 325 0.22 21.36 -24.12
C PHE A 325 1.17 21.10 -25.29
N MET A 326 0.79 20.22 -26.21
CA MET A 326 1.56 19.91 -27.42
C MET A 326 1.69 21.13 -28.35
N TYR A 327 0.67 21.99 -28.41
CA TYR A 327 0.77 23.26 -29.12
C TYR A 327 1.82 24.18 -28.48
N TRP A 328 1.75 24.40 -27.17
CA TRP A 328 2.73 25.21 -26.44
C TRP A 328 4.16 24.64 -26.58
N LEU A 329 4.31 23.32 -26.46
CA LEU A 329 5.61 22.65 -26.56
C LEU A 329 6.28 22.89 -27.92
N LYS A 330 5.50 22.91 -29.01
CA LYS A 330 6.01 23.10 -30.37
C LYS A 330 6.30 24.55 -30.72
N ASN A 331 5.55 25.50 -30.15
CA ASN A 331 5.59 26.90 -30.61
C ASN A 331 6.34 27.83 -29.64
N ASP A 332 6.32 27.53 -28.35
CA ASP A 332 6.69 28.48 -27.30
C ASP A 332 7.77 27.93 -26.36
N ALA A 333 7.71 26.64 -25.98
CA ALA A 333 8.59 26.06 -24.96
C ALA A 333 10.09 26.29 -25.19
N LEU A 334 10.59 26.13 -26.43
CA LEU A 334 12.00 26.41 -26.74
C LEU A 334 12.37 27.89 -26.60
N LYS A 335 11.46 28.80 -26.97
CA LYS A 335 11.67 30.25 -26.85
C LYS A 335 11.66 30.69 -25.39
N GLU A 336 10.83 30.02 -24.58
CA GLU A 336 10.70 30.24 -23.14
C GLU A 336 11.82 29.57 -22.33
N GLY A 337 12.68 28.77 -22.96
CA GLY A 337 13.75 28.06 -22.27
C GLY A 337 13.22 26.96 -21.33
N ALA A 338 12.16 26.26 -21.74
CA ALA A 338 11.51 25.24 -20.94
C ALA A 338 12.49 24.12 -20.54
N THR A 339 12.43 23.77 -19.25
CA THR A 339 13.02 22.59 -18.64
C THR A 339 11.99 21.49 -18.48
N GLU A 340 12.42 20.26 -18.17
CA GLU A 340 11.56 19.13 -17.78
C GLU A 340 10.55 19.53 -16.69
N MET A 341 11.01 20.20 -15.63
CA MET A 341 10.16 20.66 -14.54
C MET A 341 9.10 21.67 -15.03
N SER A 342 9.52 22.69 -15.79
CA SER A 342 8.58 23.70 -16.28
C SER A 342 7.57 23.13 -17.30
N ALA A 343 7.94 22.08 -18.04
CA ALA A 343 7.04 21.39 -18.94
C ALA A 343 5.97 20.58 -18.17
N SER A 344 6.36 19.89 -17.10
CA SER A 344 5.43 19.25 -16.16
C SER A 344 4.48 20.27 -15.52
N ASP A 345 5.01 21.37 -14.99
CA ASP A 345 4.22 22.45 -14.39
C ASP A 345 3.23 23.05 -15.40
N LYS A 346 3.66 23.21 -16.67
CA LYS A 346 2.80 23.70 -17.74
C LYS A 346 1.64 22.75 -18.00
N LEU A 347 1.90 21.45 -18.16
CA LEU A 347 0.84 20.47 -18.36
C LEU A 347 -0.17 20.47 -17.20
N GLU A 348 0.33 20.54 -15.96
CA GLU A 348 -0.53 20.64 -14.78
C GLU A 348 -1.37 21.92 -14.78
N SER A 349 -0.77 23.07 -15.10
CA SER A 349 -1.49 24.34 -15.14
C SER A 349 -2.67 24.30 -16.11
N LEU A 350 -2.50 23.62 -17.25
CA LEU A 350 -3.55 23.44 -18.24
C LEU A 350 -4.64 22.48 -17.73
N ARG A 351 -4.28 21.43 -16.98
CA ARG A 351 -5.26 20.54 -16.33
C ARG A 351 -6.09 21.29 -15.28
N LYS A 352 -5.45 22.17 -14.49
CA LYS A 352 -6.09 23.02 -13.48
C LYS A 352 -7.08 24.03 -14.05
N GLU A 353 -7.06 24.33 -15.35
CA GLU A 353 -8.09 25.14 -16.00
C GLU A 353 -9.48 24.48 -15.94
N HIS A 354 -9.54 23.15 -15.81
CA HIS A 354 -10.80 22.42 -15.77
C HIS A 354 -11.39 22.39 -14.33
N PRO A 355 -12.65 22.82 -14.10
CA PRO A 355 -13.22 22.90 -12.74
C PRO A 355 -13.30 21.57 -11.98
N SER A 356 -13.39 20.46 -12.71
CA SER A 356 -13.43 19.11 -12.10
C SER A 356 -12.06 18.51 -11.81
N TYR A 357 -10.96 19.21 -12.15
CA TYR A 357 -9.61 18.74 -11.83
C TYR A 357 -9.44 18.62 -10.31
N LYS A 358 -8.77 17.54 -9.89
CA LYS A 358 -8.46 17.27 -8.48
C LYS A 358 -6.96 17.41 -8.25
N TRP A 359 -6.18 16.49 -8.80
CA TRP A 359 -4.72 16.45 -8.72
C TRP A 359 -4.18 15.49 -9.79
N GLN A 360 -2.85 15.37 -9.91
CA GLN A 360 -2.19 14.40 -10.79
C GLN A 360 -2.41 12.96 -10.32
N SER A 361 -2.49 12.00 -11.23
CA SER A 361 -2.64 10.57 -10.86
C SER A 361 -1.31 9.87 -10.55
N PHE A 362 -0.17 10.54 -10.78
CA PHE A 362 1.19 10.14 -10.39
C PHE A 362 2.14 11.33 -10.57
N ALA A 363 3.36 11.25 -10.03
CA ALA A 363 4.41 12.24 -10.26
C ALA A 363 4.74 12.34 -11.77
N PRO A 364 4.62 13.52 -12.41
CA PRO A 364 4.83 13.64 -13.84
C PRO A 364 6.24 13.22 -14.29
N ILE A 365 6.32 12.31 -15.26
CA ILE A 365 7.57 11.95 -15.94
C ILE A 365 7.72 12.88 -17.15
N SER A 366 8.60 13.87 -17.02
CA SER A 366 9.04 14.73 -18.12
C SER A 366 10.54 14.58 -18.26
N SER A 367 10.99 14.05 -19.39
CA SER A 367 12.38 13.67 -19.60
C SER A 367 12.89 14.05 -20.99
N TYR A 368 14.13 14.52 -21.05
CA TYR A 368 14.83 14.95 -22.25
C TYR A 368 16.20 14.27 -22.38
N GLY A 369 16.56 13.89 -23.60
CA GLY A 369 17.86 13.28 -23.89
C GLY A 369 18.07 11.98 -23.11
N GLU A 370 19.18 11.87 -22.38
CA GLU A 370 19.55 10.68 -21.62
C GLU A 370 18.60 10.37 -20.46
N HIS A 371 17.90 11.36 -19.91
CA HIS A 371 16.92 11.14 -18.85
C HIS A 371 15.75 10.26 -19.32
N ALA A 372 15.43 10.28 -20.62
CA ALA A 372 14.35 9.46 -21.19
C ALA A 372 14.69 7.96 -21.26
N ALA A 373 15.95 7.58 -20.98
CA ALA A 373 16.33 6.18 -20.81
C ALA A 373 15.99 5.62 -19.41
N MET A 374 15.69 6.50 -18.44
CA MET A 374 15.22 6.11 -17.12
C MET A 374 13.71 5.90 -17.15
N CYS A 375 13.23 4.74 -16.69
CA CYS A 375 11.81 4.39 -16.78
C CYS A 375 10.93 5.27 -15.87
N HIS A 376 11.42 5.60 -14.68
CA HIS A 376 10.70 6.29 -13.61
C HIS A 376 11.49 7.51 -13.14
#